data_AF-M1A5K1-F1
#
_entry.id   AF-M1A5K1-F1
#
_cell.length_a   1.000
_cell.length_b   1.000
_cell.length_c   1.000
_cell.angle_alpha   90.00
_cell.angle_beta   90.00
_cell.angle_gamma   90.00
#
_symmetry.space_group_name_H-M   'P 1'
#
loop_
_entity.id
_entity.type
_entity.pdbx_description
1 polymer ?
#
loop_
_entity_poly.entity_id
_entity_poly.type
_entity_poly.pdbx_seq_one_letter_code
_entity_poly.pdbx_strand_id
1 'polypeptide(L)' 'MERSRGGLFEGLYRVLMRRNSVYVTFVIAGALLGERAVDYGVHKVWENNNIGKRYEDISVLGQRPSE' A
#
# COMPACT_ATOMS: atom_id res chain seq x y z
N MET A 1 23.19 -36.29 -12.49
CA MET A 1 22.46 -35.94 -11.25
C MET A 1 22.16 -34.45 -11.28
N GLU A 2 20.99 -34.09 -11.81
CA GLU A 2 20.57 -32.69 -11.87
C GLU A 2 20.06 -32.29 -10.48
N ARG A 3 20.82 -31.45 -9.76
CA ARG A 3 20.34 -30.86 -8.51
C ARG A 3 19.34 -29.77 -8.91
N SER A 4 18.05 -30.10 -8.87
CA SER A 4 17.00 -29.09 -8.95
C SER A 4 17.20 -28.10 -7.79
N ARG A 5 17.85 -26.97 -8.06
CA ARG A 5 17.85 -25.81 -7.16
C ARG A 5 16.43 -25.28 -7.19
N GLY A 6 15.64 -25.61 -6.18
CA GLY A 6 14.31 -25.04 -5.99
C GLY A 6 14.36 -23.53 -6.19
N GLY A 7 13.48 -23.01 -7.04
CA GLY A 7 13.53 -21.63 -7.51
C GLY A 7 13.34 -20.60 -6.38
N LEU A 8 13.52 -19.32 -6.70
CA LEU A 8 13.33 -18.20 -5.74
C LEU A 8 12.01 -18.31 -4.96
N PHE A 9 10.92 -18.65 -5.66
CA PHE A 9 9.60 -18.84 -5.07
C PHE A 9 9.53 -20.06 -4.14
N GLU A 10 10.26 -21.14 -4.44
CA GLU A 10 10.36 -22.30 -3.54
C GLU A 10 11.15 -21.95 -2.27
N GLY A 11 12.20 -21.14 -2.40
CA GLY A 11 12.92 -20.57 -1.26
C GLY A 11 12.03 -19.70 -0.39
N LEU A 12 11.27 -18.79 -1.00
CA LEU A 12 10.31 -17.92 -0.31
C LEU A 12 9.22 -18.72 0.41
N TYR A 13 8.67 -19.72 -0.26
CA TYR A 13 7.66 -20.61 0.29
C TYR A 13 8.19 -21.35 1.53
N ARG A 14 9.40 -21.93 1.45
CA ARG A 14 10.01 -22.63 2.59
C ARG A 14 10.21 -21.73 3.81
N VAL A 15 10.49 -20.45 3.61
CA VAL A 15 10.74 -19.47 4.68
C VAL A 15 9.43 -18.97 5.28
N LEU A 16 8.48 -18.54 4.45
CA LEU A 16 7.29 -17.81 4.92
C LEU A 16 6.09 -18.72 5.15
N MET A 17 5.92 -19.77 4.35
CA MET A 17 4.68 -20.56 4.30
C MET A 17 4.74 -21.86 5.11
N ARG A 18 5.93 -22.29 5.58
CA ARG A 18 6.11 -23.63 6.17
C ARG A 18 5.62 -23.76 7.62
N ARG A 19 5.58 -22.67 8.39
CA ARG A 19 5.14 -22.67 9.80
C ARG A 19 3.96 -21.72 9.97
N ASN A 20 2.85 -22.21 10.53
CA ASN A 20 1.64 -21.40 10.72
C ASN A 20 1.91 -20.08 11.45
N SER A 21 2.74 -20.09 12.50
CA SER A 21 3.09 -18.85 13.24
C SER A 21 3.81 -17.84 12.36
N VAL A 22 4.76 -18.28 11.54
CA VAL A 22 5.50 -17.41 10.60
C VAL A 22 4.58 -16.91 9.50
N TYR A 23 3.77 -17.80 8.93
CA TYR A 23 2.82 -17.48 7.88
C TYR A 23 1.81 -16.41 8.33
N VAL A 24 1.15 -16.63 9.47
CA VAL A 24 0.17 -15.69 10.02
C VAL A 24 0.82 -14.33 10.32
N THR A 25 2.03 -14.34 10.88
CA THR A 25 2.77 -13.09 11.15
C THR A 25 3.09 -12.36 9.84
N PHE A 26 3.54 -13.09 8.81
CA PHE A 26 3.82 -12.52 7.50
C PHE A 26 2.56 -11.94 6.85
N VAL A 27 1.42 -12.61 6.94
CA VAL A 27 0.14 -12.10 6.42
C VAL A 27 -0.26 -10.81 7.12
N ILE A 28 -0.18 -10.76 8.46
CA ILE A 28 -0.53 -9.56 9.23
C ILE A 28 0.42 -8.41 8.89
N ALA A 29 1.73 -8.65 8.90
CA ALA A 29 2.72 -7.63 8.56
C ALA A 29 2.55 -7.14 7.11
N GLY A 30 2.31 -8.05 6.18
CA GLY A 30 2.05 -7.75 4.78
C GLY A 30 0.78 -6.92 4.60
N ALA A 31 -0.30 -7.22 5.34
CA ALA A 31 -1.53 -6.46 5.31
C ALA A 31 -1.32 -5.03 5.82
N LEU A 32 -0.63 -4.86 6.96
CA LEU A 32 -0.34 -3.53 7.54
C LEU A 32 0.48 -2.65 6.60
N LEU A 33 1.51 -3.22 5.96
CA LEU A 33 2.33 -2.50 5.00
C LEU A 33 1.58 -2.25 3.69
N GLY A 34 0.84 -3.25 3.22
CA GLY A 34 0.06 -3.19 1.98
C GLY A 34 -1.04 -2.14 2.04
N GLU A 35 -1.79 -2.06 3.15
CA GLU A 35 -2.81 -1.05 3.37
C GLU A 35 -2.25 0.36 3.17
N ARG A 36 -1.13 0.68 3.84
CA ARG A 36 -0.49 2.01 3.75
C ARG A 36 0.04 2.31 2.35
N ALA A 37 0.63 1.31 1.68
CA ALA A 37 1.16 1.48 0.34
C ALA A 37 0.04 1.75 -0.68
N VAL A 38 -1.06 0.99 -0.59
CA VAL A 38 -2.21 1.14 -1.48
C VAL A 38 -2.92 2.46 -1.21
N ASP A 39 -3.19 2.79 0.05
CA ASP A 39 -3.85 4.05 0.44
C ASP A 39 -3.06 5.25 -0.08
N TYR A 40 -1.75 5.31 0.21
CA TYR A 40 -0.88 6.38 -0.30
C TYR A 40 -0.89 6.46 -1.83
N GLY A 41 -0.77 5.31 -2.50
CA GLY A 41 -0.74 5.25 -3.96
C GLY A 41 -2.04 5.77 -4.58
N VAL A 42 -3.18 5.28 -4.10
CA VAL A 42 -4.51 5.67 -4.58
C VAL A 42 -4.77 7.14 -4.28
N HIS A 43 -4.48 7.60 -3.06
CA HIS A 43 -4.65 8.98 -2.66
C HIS A 43 -3.87 9.92 -3.58
N LYS A 44 -2.59 9.62 -3.82
CA LYS A 44 -1.74 10.43 -4.70
C LYS A 44 -2.22 10.47 -6.14
N VAL A 45 -2.69 9.34 -6.67
CA VAL A 45 -3.30 9.28 -8.01
C VAL A 45 -4.57 10.13 -8.05
N TRP A 46 -5.41 10.06 -7.01
CA TRP A 46 -6.62 10.85 -6.93
C TRP A 46 -6.33 12.35 -6.84
N GLU A 47 -5.37 12.77 -6.00
CA GLU A 47 -4.96 14.17 -5.89
C GLU A 47 -4.50 14.72 -7.24
N ASN A 48 -3.62 13.97 -7.92
CA ASN A 48 -3.12 14.35 -9.24
C ASN A 48 -4.25 14.49 -10.28
N ASN A 49 -5.26 13.63 -10.22
CA ASN A 49 -6.40 13.68 -11.14
C ASN A 49 -7.41 14.78 -10.80
N ASN A 50 -7.35 15.34 -9.58
CA ASN A 50 -8.30 16.33 -9.07
C ASN A 50 -7.62 17.67 -8.71
N ILE A 51 -6.46 17.94 -9.27
CA ILE A 51 -5.78 19.24 -9.16
C ILE A 51 -6.75 20.36 -9.57
N GLY A 52 -6.88 21.38 -8.72
CA GLY A 52 -7.74 22.53 -8.93
C GLY A 52 -9.19 22.33 -8.50
N LYS A 53 -9.57 21.13 -8.02
CA LYS A 53 -10.93 20.80 -7.58
C LYS A 53 -11.03 20.56 -6.08
N ARG A 54 -9.90 20.42 -5.38
CA ARG A 54 -9.88 20.13 -3.95
C ARG A 54 -10.21 21.40 -3.18
N TYR A 55 -10.66 21.23 -1.94
CA TYR A 55 -11.00 22.35 -1.06
C TYR A 55 -9.83 23.32 -0.88
N GLU A 56 -8.61 22.77 -0.77
CA GLU A 56 -7.35 23.53 -0.68
C GLU A 56 -6.99 24.34 -1.92
N ASP A 57 -7.54 23.99 -3.10
CA ASP A 57 -7.25 24.69 -4.34
C ASP A 57 -8.17 25.92 -4.55
N ILE A 58 -9.13 26.17 -3.64
CA ILE A 58 -10.07 27.29 -3.74
C ILE A 58 -9.41 28.58 -3.23
N SER A 59 -9.07 29.49 -4.15
CA SER A 59 -8.30 30.71 -3.85
C SER A 59 -9.02 31.76 -2.97
N VAL A 60 -10.35 31.83 -3.05
CA VAL A 60 -11.18 32.83 -2.33
C VAL A 60 -11.83 32.27 -1.07
N LEU A 61 -11.40 31.08 -0.65
CA LEU A 61 -11.96 30.39 0.49
C LEU A 61 -11.78 31.21 1.78
N GLY A 62 -12.86 31.39 2.55
CA GLY A 62 -12.84 32.15 3.81
C GLY A 62 -12.88 33.67 3.66
N GLN A 63 -12.91 34.22 2.44
CA GLN A 63 -13.00 35.67 2.21
C GLN A 63 -14.43 36.22 2.29
N ARG A 64 -15.44 35.36 2.50
CA ARG A 64 -16.83 35.79 2.62
C ARG A 64 -17.04 36.50 3.97
N PRO A 65 -17.48 37.77 3.99
CA PRO A 65 -17.85 38.44 5.22
C PRO A 65 -18.99 37.68 5.89
N SER A 66 -18.91 37.46 7.21
CA SER A 66 -20.06 37.03 8.00
C SER A 66 -21.06 38.17 8.06
N GLU A 67 -22.32 37.89 7.71
CA GLU A 67 -23.45 38.83 7.84
C GLU A 67 -23.61 39.36 9.27
#